data_AF-A0A3N2GQP2-F1
#
_entry.id   AF-A0A3N2GQP2-F1
#
_cell.length_a   1.000
_cell.length_b   1.000
_cell.length_c   1.000
_cell.angle_alpha   90.00
_cell.angle_beta   90.00
_cell.angle_gamma   90.00
#
_symmetry.space_group_name_H-M   'P 1'
#
loop_
_entity.id
_entity.type
_entity.pdbx_description
1 polymer ?
#
loop_
_entity_poly.entity_id
_entity_poly.type
_entity_poly.pdbx_seq_one_letter_code
_entity_poly.pdbx_strand_id
1 'polypeptide(L)' 'MRTDEYPREWLSRPQVLRAYDHRGWTTLHDGTHPVAALGEVPAAPGVVEVHSRNVAYGCFMFAAAAG' A
#
# COMPACT_ATOMS: atom_id res chain seq x y z
N MET A 1 -19.59 0.69 -5.05
CA MET A 1 -18.15 0.40 -5.18
C MET A 1 -17.90 -0.82 -4.32
N ARG A 2 -17.47 -1.94 -4.91
CA ARG A 2 -17.09 -3.12 -4.13
C ARG A 2 -15.87 -2.75 -3.29
N THR A 3 -15.93 -2.97 -1.98
CA THR A 3 -14.83 -2.66 -1.04
C THR A 3 -13.68 -3.66 -1.12
N ASP A 4 -13.86 -4.73 -1.89
CA ASP A 4 -12.97 -5.86 -2.11
C ASP A 4 -12.16 -5.77 -3.41
N GLU A 5 -12.34 -4.72 -4.22
CA GLU A 5 -11.64 -4.54 -5.49
C GLU A 5 -10.80 -3.25 -5.50
N TYR A 6 -9.53 -3.34 -5.90
CA TYR A 6 -8.67 -2.17 -6.07
C TYR A 6 -9.18 -1.26 -7.19
N PRO A 7 -9.01 0.08 -7.09
CA PRO A 7 -9.31 0.99 -8.20
C PRO A 7 -8.58 0.55 -9.47
N ARG A 8 -9.25 0.49 -10.63
CA ARG A 8 -8.62 0.01 -11.88
C ARG A 8 -7.35 0.77 -12.25
N GLU A 9 -7.30 2.06 -11.93
CA GLU A 9 -6.16 2.95 -12.20
C GLU A 9 -4.96 2.65 -11.28
N TRP A 10 -5.18 1.91 -10.20
CA TRP A 10 -4.13 1.48 -9.30
C TRP A 10 -3.18 0.48 -10.00
N LEU A 11 -3.72 -0.45 -10.77
CA LEU A 11 -2.94 -1.51 -11.46
C LEU A 11 -2.05 -0.98 -12.58
N SER A 12 -2.38 0.17 -13.18
CA SER A 12 -1.68 0.71 -14.35
C SER A 12 -0.65 1.78 -14.01
N ARG A 13 -0.50 2.15 -12.73
CA ARG A 13 0.33 3.27 -12.29
C ARG A 13 1.41 2.81 -11.32
N PRO A 14 2.66 3.33 -11.43
CA PRO A 14 3.68 3.12 -10.41
C PRO A 14 3.20 3.61 -9.03
N GLN A 15 3.39 2.78 -8.01
CA GLN A 15 2.98 3.05 -6.64
C GLN A 15 4.18 2.95 -5.71
N VAL A 16 4.11 3.64 -4.58
CA VAL A 16 4.89 3.30 -3.38
C VAL A 16 3.93 2.86 -2.29
N LEU A 17 4.39 1.94 -1.45
CA LEU A 17 3.66 1.54 -0.26
C LEU A 17 4.35 2.11 0.96
N ARG A 18 3.55 2.63 1.89
CA ARG A 18 4.02 3.13 3.17
C ARG A 18 3.39 2.30 4.26
N ALA A 19 4.18 1.45 4.90
CA ALA A 19 3.75 0.61 6.01
C ALA A 19 3.82 1.38 7.33
N TYR A 20 2.98 1.01 8.28
CA TYR A 20 2.93 1.57 9.63
C TYR A 20 2.93 0.46 10.67
N ASP A 21 3.62 0.68 11.78
CA ASP A 21 3.52 -0.14 12.99
C ASP A 21 2.60 0.50 14.05
N HIS A 22 2.44 -0.17 15.19
CA HIS A 22 1.67 0.30 16.35
C HIS A 22 2.16 1.64 16.94
N ARG A 23 3.37 2.08 16.61
CA ARG A 23 3.96 3.37 17.03
C ARG A 23 3.74 4.46 15.98
N GLY A 24 3.17 4.12 14.83
CA GLY A 24 3.06 4.99 13.66
C GLY A 24 4.39 5.18 12.92
N TRP A 25 5.41 4.36 13.21
CA TRP A 25 6.66 4.36 12.47
C TRP A 25 6.47 3.74 11.11
N THR A 26 7.28 4.19 10.15
CA THR A 26 7.00 3.93 8.75
C THR A 26 8.16 3.36 7.96
N THR A 27 7.84 2.50 6.98
CA THR A 27 8.77 1.97 5.99
C THR A 27 8.22 2.22 4.59
N LEU A 28 9.04 2.77 3.71
CA LEU A 28 8.69 3.04 2.32
C LEU A 28 9.16 1.87 1.44
N HIS A 29 8.23 1.29 0.68
CA HIS A 29 8.51 0.30 -0.34
C HIS A 29 8.37 0.97 -1.71
N ASP A 30 9.36 0.78 -2.58
CA ASP A 30 9.41 1.43 -3.90
C ASP A 30 8.32 0.97 -4.88
N GLY A 31 7.57 -0.08 -4.51
CA GLY A 31 6.42 -0.62 -5.23
C GLY A 31 6.75 -1.13 -6.64
N THR A 32 8.00 -1.51 -6.87
CA THR A 32 8.39 -2.32 -8.03
C THR A 32 7.71 -3.69 -7.86
N HIS A 33 6.70 -3.97 -8.69
CA HIS A 33 5.71 -5.07 -8.51
C HIS A 33 4.64 -4.78 -7.44
N PRO A 34 3.75 -3.79 -7.67
CA PRO A 34 2.81 -3.30 -6.66
C PRO A 34 1.84 -4.38 -6.17
N VAL A 35 1.50 -5.36 -7.02
CA VAL A 35 0.62 -6.48 -6.65
C VAL A 35 1.30 -7.42 -5.65
N ALA A 36 2.56 -7.78 -5.87
CA ALA A 36 3.31 -8.62 -4.94
C ALA A 36 3.53 -7.90 -3.60
N ALA A 37 3.92 -6.61 -3.68
CA ALA A 37 4.12 -5.78 -2.49
C ALA A 37 2.84 -5.64 -1.64
N LEU A 38 1.64 -5.65 -2.23
CA LEU A 38 0.39 -5.66 -1.47
C LEU A 38 0.08 -6.98 -0.76
N GLY A 39 0.64 -8.10 -1.20
CA GLY A 39 0.54 -9.36 -0.45
C GLY A 39 1.57 -9.43 0.68
N GLU A 40 2.78 -8.95 0.42
CA GLU A 40 3.91 -9.12 1.32
C GLU A 40 3.98 -8.08 2.44
N VAL A 41 3.72 -6.80 2.12
CA VAL A 41 3.89 -5.69 3.07
C VAL A 41 2.87 -5.73 4.21
N PRO A 42 1.55 -5.92 3.96
CA PRO A 42 0.58 -6.07 5.05
C PRO A 42 0.79 -7.34 5.88
N ALA A 43 1.39 -8.39 5.31
CA ALA A 43 1.69 -9.64 6.00
C ALA A 43 2.98 -9.59 6.84
N ALA A 44 3.76 -8.51 6.74
CA ALA A 44 4.99 -8.37 7.49
C ALA A 44 4.72 -8.22 9.00
N PRO A 45 5.46 -8.93 9.88
CA PRO A 45 5.25 -8.85 11.32
C PRO A 45 5.35 -7.41 11.85
N GLY A 46 4.32 -7.00 12.59
CA GLY A 46 4.28 -5.68 13.23
C GLY A 46 3.70 -4.56 12.36
N VAL A 47 3.39 -4.82 11.09
CA VAL A 47 2.61 -3.89 10.27
C VAL A 47 1.15 -3.94 10.69
N VAL A 48 0.54 -2.77 10.88
CA VAL A 48 -0.88 -2.63 11.25
C VAL A 48 -1.69 -1.92 10.17
N GLU A 49 -1.03 -1.10 9.35
CA GLU A 49 -1.66 -0.33 8.27
C GLU A 49 -0.68 -0.12 7.12
N VAL A 50 -1.20 -0.09 5.89
CA VAL A 50 -0.44 0.23 4.68
C VAL A 50 -1.18 1.28 3.87
N HIS A 51 -0.47 2.32 3.47
CA HIS A 51 -0.94 3.34 2.53
C HIS A 51 -0.33 3.15 1.15
N SER A 52 -1.18 3.16 0.12
CA SER A 52 -0.74 3.23 -1.27
C SER A 52 -0.72 4.68 -1.76
N ARG A 53 0.39 5.08 -2.38
CA ARG A 53 0.55 6.40 -3.00
C ARG A 53 1.10 6.27 -4.41
N ASN A 54 0.59 7.11 -5.31
CA ASN A 54 1.10 7.18 -6.67
C ASN A 54 2.46 7.90 -6.73
N VAL A 55 3.45 7.30 -7.41
CA VAL A 55 4.83 7.86 -7.50
C VAL A 55 4.86 9.17 -8.30
N ALA A 56 4.12 9.25 -9.40
CA ALA A 56 4.17 10.39 -10.33
C ALA A 56 3.49 11.64 -9.78
N TYR A 57 2.44 11.48 -8.98
CA TYR A 57 1.59 12.58 -8.51
C TYR A 57 1.57 12.74 -6.98
N GLY A 58 2.20 11.83 -6.23
CA GLY A 58 2.19 11.83 -4.76
C GLY A 58 0.80 11.59 -4.12
N CYS A 59 -0.23 11.36 -4.94
CA CYS A 59 -1.61 11.22 -4.50
C CYS A 59 -1.78 9.97 -3.63
N PHE A 60 -2.47 10.13 -2.51
CA PHE A 60 -3.00 9.02 -1.73
C PHE A 60 -4.05 8.28 -2.55
N MET A 61 -3.95 6.96 -2.59
CA MET A 61 -4.89 6.11 -3.33
C MET A 61 -5.83 5.39 -2.36
N PHE A 62 -5.28 4.67 -1.39
CA PHE A 62 -6.05 3.96 -0.37
C PHE A 62 -5.21 3.61 0.87
N ALA A 63 -5.92 3.18 1.91
CA ALA A 63 -5.38 2.54 3.12
C ALA A 63 -5.92 1.11 3.24
N ALA A 64 -5.09 0.18 3.71
CA ALA A 64 -5.48 -1.19 4.04
C ALA A 64 -4.95 -1.54 5.43
N ALA A 65 -5.81 -2.11 6.28
CA ALA A 65 -5.40 -2.64 7.58
C ALA A 65 -4.78 -4.03 7.40
N ALA A 66 -3.74 -4.34 8.17
CA ALA A 66 -3.23 -5.70 8.29
C ALA A 66 -4.26 -6.55 9.07
N GLY A 67 -4.58 -7.73 8.56
CA GLY A 67 -5.54 -8.67 9.14
C GLY A 67 -4.86 -9.84 9.83
#